data_AF-A0A523LYE5-F1
#
_entry.id   AF-A0A523LYE5-F1
#
_cell.length_a   1.000
_cell.length_b   1.000
_cell.length_c   1.000
_cell.angle_alpha   90.00
_cell.angle_beta   90.00
_cell.angle_gamma   90.00
#
_symmetry.space_group_name_H-M   'P 1'
#
loop_
_entity.id
_entity.type
_entity.pdbx_description
1 polymer ?
#
loop_
_entity_poly.entity_id
_entity_poly.type
_entity_poly.pdbx_seq_one_letter_code
_entity_poly.pdbx_strand_id
1 'polypeptide(L)'
;TATAFAHRFDGYNMLGLAQWSEPDDDARNIAWARETHAALTDFLSSGTYSNYLMDDEGDARVRAAYGVNFERLQKIKADYDPDNVFHLNQNIPPAEAAEAGGKAKSS
;
A
#
# COMPACT_ATOMS: atom_id res chain seq x y z
N THR A 1 9.87 -10.48 13.30
CA THR A 1 10.14 -9.67 12.10
C THR A 1 11.16 -8.59 12.46
N ALA A 2 12.37 -8.62 11.88
CA ALA A 2 13.45 -7.69 12.25
C ALA A 2 13.41 -6.34 11.51
N THR A 3 12.70 -6.25 10.39
CA THR A 3 12.63 -5.05 9.52
C THR A 3 11.21 -4.82 9.00
N ALA A 4 10.95 -3.62 8.49
CA ALA A 4 9.68 -3.27 7.85
C ALA A 4 9.44 -3.97 6.49
N PHE A 5 10.50 -4.40 5.80
CA PHE A 5 10.38 -5.17 4.55
C PHE A 5 10.02 -6.64 4.85
N ALA A 6 8.85 -7.07 4.38
CA ALA A 6 8.28 -8.38 4.68
C ALA A 6 8.73 -9.50 3.71
N HIS A 7 9.11 -9.17 2.48
CA HIS A 7 9.44 -10.16 1.44
C HIS A 7 10.84 -10.75 1.69
N ARG A 8 10.91 -12.05 1.98
CA ARG A 8 12.16 -12.77 2.33
C ARG A 8 12.36 -14.09 1.57
N PHE A 9 11.57 -14.30 0.53
CA PHE A 9 11.63 -15.48 -0.35
C PHE A 9 12.45 -15.17 -1.61
N ASP A 10 12.98 -16.21 -2.24
CA ASP A 10 13.69 -16.10 -3.52
C ASP A 10 12.75 -15.59 -4.61
N GLY A 11 13.22 -14.63 -5.41
CA GLY A 11 12.42 -14.04 -6.48
C GLY A 11 13.10 -12.85 -7.15
N TYR A 12 12.40 -12.28 -8.12
CA TYR A 12 12.84 -11.10 -8.86
C TYR A 12 11.94 -9.91 -8.56
N ASN A 13 12.52 -8.72 -8.52
CA ASN A 13 11.76 -7.47 -8.55
C ASN A 13 11.57 -7.06 -10.01
N MET A 14 10.33 -6.81 -10.42
CA MET A 14 10.00 -6.37 -11.77
C MET A 14 9.47 -4.94 -11.72
N LEU A 15 10.02 -4.06 -12.55
CA LEU A 15 9.57 -2.70 -12.74
C LEU A 15 9.25 -2.50 -14.23
N GLY A 16 7.98 -2.27 -14.55
CA GLY A 16 7.54 -1.87 -15.88
C GLY A 16 7.42 -0.36 -15.96
N LEU A 17 8.19 0.27 -16.84
CA LEU A 17 8.17 1.73 -17.06
C LEU A 17 7.70 2.03 -18.48
N ALA A 18 6.59 2.75 -18.60
CA ALA A 18 6.19 3.41 -19.84
C ALA A 18 6.65 4.87 -19.77
N GLN A 19 7.40 5.32 -20.76
CA GLN A 19 7.93 6.68 -20.85
C GLN A 19 7.73 7.22 -22.26
N TRP A 20 7.28 8.46 -22.37
CA TRP A 20 7.03 9.15 -23.63
C TRP A 20 7.25 10.65 -23.46
N SER A 21 7.36 11.37 -24.58
CA SER A 21 7.68 12.80 -24.59
C SER A 21 6.51 13.67 -25.04
N GLU A 22 5.68 13.17 -25.94
CA GLU A 22 4.55 13.91 -26.49
C GLU A 22 3.29 13.68 -25.64
N PRO A 23 2.64 14.72 -25.08
CA PRO A 23 1.42 14.56 -24.28
C PRO A 23 0.28 13.84 -25.02
N ASP A 24 0.22 13.99 -26.34
CA ASP A 24 -0.81 13.33 -27.16
C ASP A 24 -0.69 11.79 -27.16
N ASP A 25 0.45 11.25 -26.71
CA ASP A 25 0.65 9.82 -26.58
C ASP A 25 0.23 9.25 -25.20
N ASP A 26 -0.24 10.09 -24.26
CA ASP A 26 -0.63 9.70 -22.90
C ASP A 26 -1.55 8.47 -22.89
N ALA A 27 -2.69 8.57 -23.59
CA ALA A 27 -3.71 7.52 -23.57
C ALA A 27 -3.18 6.19 -24.08
N ARG A 28 -2.37 6.21 -25.14
CA ARG A 28 -1.79 4.99 -25.74
C ARG A 28 -0.81 4.32 -24.79
N ASN A 29 0.10 5.10 -24.19
CA ASN A 29 1.13 4.53 -23.33
C ASN A 29 0.58 4.07 -21.97
N ILE A 30 -0.38 4.80 -21.41
CA ILE A 30 -1.10 4.38 -20.20
C ILE A 30 -1.84 3.06 -20.46
N ALA A 31 -2.54 2.94 -21.59
CA ALA A 31 -3.23 1.70 -21.97
C ALA A 31 -2.23 0.53 -22.09
N TRP A 32 -1.13 0.72 -22.82
CA TRP A 32 -0.09 -0.30 -22.99
C TRP A 32 0.49 -0.78 -21.65
N ALA A 33 0.78 0.15 -20.73
CA ALA A 33 1.33 -0.19 -19.41
C ALA A 33 0.33 -1.04 -18.60
N ARG A 34 -0.94 -0.64 -18.59
CA ARG A 34 -2.02 -1.35 -17.89
C ARG A 34 -2.26 -2.74 -18.47
N GLU A 35 -2.33 -2.85 -19.80
CA GLU A 35 -2.52 -4.12 -20.51
C GLU A 35 -1.35 -5.07 -20.28
N THR A 36 -0.12 -4.56 -20.33
CA THR A 36 1.11 -5.34 -20.06
C THR A 36 1.10 -5.88 -18.63
N HIS A 37 0.79 -5.04 -17.64
CA HIS A 37 0.67 -5.47 -16.25
C HIS A 37 -0.44 -6.53 -16.07
N ALA A 38 -1.60 -6.34 -16.69
CA ALA A 38 -2.70 -7.31 -16.64
C ALA A 38 -2.29 -8.67 -17.23
N ALA A 39 -1.62 -8.67 -18.39
CA ALA A 39 -1.13 -9.91 -19.03
C ALA A 39 -0.08 -10.65 -18.20
N LEU A 40 0.66 -9.93 -17.34
CA LEU A 40 1.68 -10.52 -16.48
C LEU A 40 1.15 -10.96 -15.11
N THR A 41 -0.07 -10.56 -14.72
CA THR A 41 -0.60 -10.72 -13.36
C THR A 41 -0.55 -12.17 -12.87
N ASP A 42 -0.85 -13.15 -13.73
CA ASP A 42 -0.84 -14.58 -13.37
C ASP A 42 0.57 -15.16 -13.12
N PHE A 43 1.62 -14.45 -13.56
CA PHE A 43 3.02 -14.83 -13.36
C PHE A 43 3.67 -14.10 -12.19
N LEU A 44 3.00 -13.10 -11.62
CA LEU A 44 3.52 -12.29 -10.52
C LEU A 44 3.15 -12.89 -9.18
N SER A 45 4.04 -12.74 -8.20
CA SER A 45 3.70 -13.05 -6.82
C SER A 45 2.68 -12.04 -6.28
N SER A 46 1.92 -12.40 -5.26
CA SER A 46 1.05 -11.47 -4.52
C SER A 46 1.83 -10.37 -3.76
N GLY A 47 3.15 -10.46 -3.71
CA GLY A 47 4.01 -9.46 -3.10
C GLY A 47 4.09 -8.20 -3.95
N THR A 48 3.50 -7.11 -3.44
CA THR A 48 3.69 -5.77 -4.01
C THR A 48 4.72 -5.01 -3.18
N TYR A 49 5.61 -4.27 -3.83
CA TYR A 49 6.53 -3.37 -3.16
C TYR A 49 5.84 -2.01 -2.96
N SER A 50 5.86 -1.49 -1.72
CA SER A 50 5.16 -0.25 -1.37
C SER A 50 5.53 0.95 -2.24
N ASN A 51 6.75 0.97 -2.80
CA ASN A 51 7.22 2.07 -3.65
C ASN A 51 6.67 2.04 -5.10
N TYR A 52 5.95 0.98 -5.48
CA TYR A 52 5.33 0.86 -6.81
C TYR A 52 3.80 0.93 -6.77
N LEU A 53 3.25 1.23 -5.60
CA LEU A 53 1.81 1.46 -5.47
C LEU A 53 1.50 2.83 -6.09
N MET A 54 0.59 2.84 -7.07
CA MET A 54 0.06 4.06 -7.68
C MET A 54 -1.10 4.60 -6.82
N ASP A 55 -1.44 5.88 -6.99
CA ASP A 55 -2.50 6.56 -6.21
C ASP A 55 -3.89 5.93 -6.36
N ASP A 56 -4.13 5.11 -7.40
CA ASP A 56 -5.42 4.48 -7.69
C ASP A 56 -5.62 3.07 -7.10
N GLU A 57 -4.63 2.52 -6.37
CA GLU A 57 -4.67 1.11 -5.93
C GLU A 57 -5.40 0.85 -4.60
N GLY A 58 -5.69 1.89 -3.80
CA GLY A 58 -6.57 1.84 -2.62
C GLY A 58 -6.09 0.99 -1.41
N ASP A 59 -6.86 1.04 -0.31
CA ASP A 59 -6.50 0.48 1.01
C ASP A 59 -6.12 -1.01 0.99
N ALA A 60 -6.77 -1.81 0.15
CA ALA A 60 -6.52 -3.24 0.04
C ALA A 60 -5.09 -3.55 -0.45
N ARG A 61 -4.57 -2.72 -1.35
CA ARG A 61 -3.23 -2.89 -1.94
C ARG A 61 -2.14 -2.40 -1.00
N VAL A 62 -2.39 -1.31 -0.27
CA VAL A 62 -1.55 -0.86 0.85
C VAL A 62 -1.39 -1.96 1.89
N ARG A 63 -2.51 -2.59 2.31
CA ARG A 63 -2.48 -3.71 3.27
C ARG A 63 -1.67 -4.89 2.73
N ALA A 64 -1.82 -5.24 1.46
CA ALA A 64 -1.05 -6.31 0.82
C ALA A 64 0.46 -6.01 0.80
N ALA A 65 0.87 -4.76 0.55
CA ALA A 65 2.27 -4.36 0.50
C ALA A 65 3.00 -4.52 1.84
N TYR A 66 2.32 -4.23 2.96
CA TYR A 66 2.90 -4.40 4.30
C TYR A 66 2.63 -5.79 4.91
N GLY A 67 1.67 -6.54 4.38
CA GLY A 67 1.33 -7.90 4.79
C GLY A 67 1.14 -8.03 6.31
N VAL A 68 1.79 -9.02 6.92
CA VAL A 68 1.71 -9.28 8.36
C VAL A 68 2.22 -8.12 9.24
N ASN A 69 2.97 -7.17 8.67
CA ASN A 69 3.45 -6.01 9.42
C ASN A 69 2.41 -4.90 9.54
N PHE A 70 1.31 -4.94 8.76
CA PHE A 70 0.34 -3.85 8.70
C PHE A 70 -0.22 -3.49 10.08
N GLU A 71 -0.70 -4.46 10.86
CA GLU A 71 -1.28 -4.22 12.19
C GLU A 71 -0.26 -3.64 13.18
N ARG A 72 1.00 -4.07 13.10
CA ARG A 72 2.08 -3.51 13.94
C ARG A 72 2.36 -2.06 13.58
N LEU A 73 2.35 -1.73 12.29
CA LEU A 73 2.58 -0.38 11.79
C LEU A 73 1.42 0.56 12.14
N GLN A 74 0.17 0.09 12.12
CA GLN A 74 -0.98 0.86 12.60
C GLN A 74 -0.83 1.28 14.07
N LYS A 75 -0.35 0.36 14.93
CA LYS A 75 -0.08 0.65 16.36
C LYS A 75 1.02 1.68 16.52
N ILE A 76 2.13 1.52 15.79
CA ILE A 76 3.22 2.51 15.79
C ILE A 76 2.71 3.87 15.32
N LYS A 77 1.90 3.93 14.26
CA LYS A 77 1.36 5.21 13.79
C LYS A 77 0.41 5.84 14.80
N ALA A 78 -0.37 5.06 15.55
CA ALA A 78 -1.18 5.60 16.64
C ALA A 78 -0.31 6.26 17.75
N ASP A 79 0.89 5.75 18.01
CA ASP A 79 1.81 6.33 19.00
C ASP A 79 2.49 7.63 18.52
N TYR A 80 2.78 7.75 17.21
CA TYR A 80 3.61 8.84 16.66
C TYR A 80 2.85 9.85 15.77
N ASP A 81 1.72 9.47 15.18
CA ASP A 81 0.89 10.28 14.28
C ASP A 81 -0.62 9.94 14.46
N PRO A 82 -1.17 10.14 15.68
CA PRO A 82 -2.55 9.76 16.01
C PRO A 82 -3.60 10.52 15.17
N ASP A 83 -3.30 11.76 14.80
CA ASP A 83 -4.19 12.61 13.98
C ASP A 83 -4.01 12.36 12.47
N ASN A 84 -3.18 11.38 12.10
CA ASN A 84 -2.91 11.00 10.71
C ASN A 84 -2.46 12.19 9.83
N VAL A 85 -1.61 13.07 10.37
CA VAL A 85 -1.09 14.26 9.67
C VAL A 85 -0.31 13.86 8.42
N PHE A 86 0.43 12.74 8.47
CA PHE A 86 1.18 12.22 7.33
C PHE A 86 0.38 11.17 6.57
N HIS A 87 -0.43 11.60 5.60
CA HIS A 87 -1.34 10.71 4.85
C HIS A 87 -1.28 10.85 3.31
N LEU A 88 -0.38 11.68 2.78
CA LEU A 88 -0.27 11.95 1.33
C LEU A 88 0.49 10.86 0.55
N ASN A 89 0.77 9.72 1.18
CA ASN A 89 1.47 8.58 0.58
C ASN A 89 0.59 7.33 0.67
N GLN A 90 1.18 6.15 0.47
CA GLN A 90 0.54 4.84 0.66
C GLN A 90 0.22 4.62 2.15
N ASN A 91 -0.81 5.33 2.60
CA ASN A 91 -1.07 5.63 3.99
C ASN A 91 -1.59 4.40 4.74
N ILE A 92 -1.02 4.18 5.92
CA ILE A 92 -1.53 3.23 6.90
C ILE A 92 -2.36 4.05 7.88
N PRO A 93 -3.66 3.84 8.07
CA PRO A 93 -4.41 4.59 9.09
C PRO A 93 -3.98 4.16 10.51
N PRO A 94 -3.92 5.08 11.49
CA PRO A 94 -3.68 4.73 12.88
C PRO A 94 -4.66 3.66 13.36
N ALA A 95 -4.22 2.77 14.25
CA ALA A 95 -5.15 1.84 14.89
C ALA A 95 -6.20 2.64 15.68
N GLU A 96 -7.48 2.30 15.54
CA GLU A 96 -8.52 2.85 16.42
C GLU A 96 -8.12 2.54 17.87
N ALA A 97 -8.10 3.58 18.72
CA ALA A 97 -7.93 3.37 20.14
C ALA A 97 -9.07 2.46 20.59
N ALA A 98 -8.75 1.26 21.08
CA ALA A 98 -9.73 0.36 21.67
C ALA A 98 -10.54 1.18 22.68
N GLU A 99 -11.87 1.26 22.47
CA GLU A 99 -12.75 2.12 23.26
C GLU A 99 -12.43 1.97 24.75
N ALA A 100 -11.92 3.04 25.33
CA ALA A 100 -11.72 3.14 26.76
C ALA A 100 -13.11 3.20 27.43
N GLY A 101 -13.63 2.03 27.78
CA GLY A 101 -14.65 1.79 28.79
C GLY A 101 -15.84 2.75 28.77
N GLY A 102 -16.91 2.33 28.09
CA GLY A 102 -18.23 2.92 28.27
C GLY A 102 -18.58 3.00 29.76
N LYS A 103 -18.53 4.21 30.32
CA LYS A 103 -19.11 4.48 31.64
C LYS A 103 -20.62 4.24 31.54
N ALA A 104 -21.07 3.18 32.20
CA ALA A 104 -22.48 2.98 32.52
C ALA A 104 -23.04 4.26 33.17
N LYS A 105 -23.98 4.92 32.49
CA LYS A 105 -24.83 5.92 33.13
C LYS A 105 -25.97 5.16 33.81
N SER A 106 -25.94 5.13 35.14
CA SER A 106 -27.13 4.84 35.94
C SER A 106 -28.10 6.01 35.84
N SER A 107 -29.35 5.74 35.46
CA SER A 107 -30.56 6.38 35.98
C SER A 107 -31.73 5.46 35.70
#